data_AF-A0A6I2J2V5-F1
#
_entry.id   AF-A0A6I2J2V5-F1
#
_cell.length_a   1.000
_cell.length_b   1.000
_cell.length_c   1.000
_cell.angle_alpha   90.00
_cell.angle_beta   90.00
_cell.angle_gamma   90.00
#
_symmetry.space_group_name_H-M   'P 1'
#
loop_
_entity.id
_entity.type
_entity.pdbx_description
1 polymer ?
#
loop_
_entity_poly.entity_id
_entity_poly.type
_entity_poly.pdbx_seq_one_letter_code
_entity_poly.pdbx_strand_id
1 'polypeptide(L)'
;MNWDVLKWLIGIYFGCFFGLLKVAYSDPKFYLEYIDKKLTWLCYTCMIAFSAFWYGLYACRSYTVDNIDLISEQLTHLDKEYNYVTSYLLVLIITSCLSFAASILFIDVARRKQAHLAS
;
A
#
# COMPACT_ATOMS: atom_id res chain seq x y z
N MET A 1 4.71 -4.69 15.61
CA MET A 1 3.53 -3.80 15.45
C MET A 1 2.49 -4.14 16.51
N ASN A 2 1.91 -3.16 17.19
CA ASN A 2 0.84 -3.41 18.17
C ASN A 2 -0.38 -4.02 17.46
N TRP A 3 -0.85 -5.17 17.95
CA TRP A 3 -1.95 -5.91 17.32
C TRP A 3 -3.26 -5.10 17.33
N ASP A 4 -3.49 -4.29 18.35
CA ASP A 4 -4.71 -3.49 18.40
C ASP A 4 -4.71 -2.38 17.34
N VAL A 5 -3.55 -1.78 17.10
CA VAL A 5 -3.37 -0.77 16.04
C VAL A 5 -3.57 -1.40 14.65
N LEU A 6 -3.01 -2.59 14.42
CA LEU A 6 -3.18 -3.28 13.14
C LEU A 6 -4.64 -3.66 12.87
N LYS A 7 -5.41 -4.09 13.88
CA LYS A 7 -6.85 -4.35 13.73
C LYS A 7 -7.63 -3.09 13.32
N TRP A 8 -7.33 -1.95 13.94
CA TRP A 8 -7.95 -0.68 13.58
C TRP A 8 -7.62 -0.26 12.15
N LEU A 9 -6.36 -0.38 11.73
CA LEU A 9 -5.93 -0.08 10.36
C LEU A 9 -6.65 -0.96 9.33
N ILE A 10 -6.79 -2.26 9.62
CA ILE A 10 -7.55 -3.18 8.77
C ILE A 10 -9.03 -2.77 8.69
N GLY A 11 -9.64 -2.40 9.82
CA GLY A 11 -11.03 -1.93 9.84
C GLY A 11 -11.24 -0.66 9.02
N ILE A 12 -10.36 0.33 9.16
CA ILE A 12 -10.38 1.56 8.35
C ILE A 12 -10.21 1.22 6.87
N TYR A 13 -9.26 0.34 6.54
CA TYR A 13 -9.02 -0.10 5.16
C TYR A 13 -10.27 -0.70 4.52
N PHE A 14 -10.94 -1.65 5.19
CA PHE A 14 -12.18 -2.22 4.69
C PHE A 14 -13.31 -1.19 4.62
N GLY A 15 -13.42 -0.28 5.58
CA GLY A 15 -14.38 0.82 5.53
C GLY A 15 -14.20 1.70 4.29
N CYS A 16 -12.97 2.11 3.99
CA CYS A 16 -12.64 2.84 2.76
C CYS A 16 -12.94 2.01 1.52
N PHE A 17 -12.58 0.72 1.52
CA PHE A 17 -12.84 -0.21 0.41
C PHE A 17 -14.34 -0.29 0.07
N PHE A 18 -15.20 -0.55 1.06
CA PHE A 18 -16.64 -0.63 0.84
C PHE A 18 -17.25 0.73 0.49
N GLY A 19 -16.70 1.82 1.03
CA GLY A 19 -17.09 3.18 0.64
C GLY A 19 -16.82 3.45 -0.84
N LEU A 20 -15.61 3.13 -1.31
CA LEU A 20 -15.23 3.29 -2.72
C LEU A 20 -16.06 2.38 -3.64
N LEU A 21 -16.30 1.13 -3.24
CA LEU A 21 -17.17 0.21 -3.99
C LEU A 21 -18.60 0.77 -4.10
N LYS A 22 -19.14 1.33 -3.01
CA LYS A 22 -20.46 1.97 -3.01
C LYS A 22 -20.49 3.13 -3.99
N VAL A 23 -19.47 3.99 -3.99
CA VAL A 23 -19.40 5.12 -4.92
C VAL A 23 -19.28 4.63 -6.37
N ALA A 24 -18.44 3.62 -6.64
CA ALA A 24 -18.34 3.00 -7.95
C ALA A 24 -19.70 2.48 -8.47
N TYR A 25 -20.56 1.99 -7.57
CA TYR A 25 -21.90 1.52 -7.93
C TYR A 25 -22.96 2.63 -7.99
N SER A 26 -22.91 3.64 -7.11
CA SER A 26 -23.95 4.67 -7.02
C SER A 26 -23.72 5.82 -7.99
N ASP A 27 -22.46 6.21 -8.20
CA ASP A 27 -22.04 7.28 -9.11
C ASP A 27 -20.80 6.84 -9.92
N PRO A 28 -21.01 5.96 -10.91
CA PRO A 28 -19.91 5.39 -11.70
C PRO A 28 -19.16 6.44 -12.51
N LYS A 29 -19.82 7.54 -12.91
CA LYS A 29 -19.20 8.61 -13.70
C LYS A 29 -18.19 9.38 -12.86
N PHE A 30 -18.59 9.83 -11.67
CA PHE A 30 -17.67 10.49 -10.73
C PHE A 30 -16.52 9.57 -10.32
N TYR A 31 -16.83 8.28 -10.09
CA TYR A 31 -15.81 7.30 -9.75
C TYR A 31 -14.72 7.18 -10.84
N LEU A 32 -15.12 6.95 -12.10
CA LEU A 32 -14.18 6.74 -13.21
C LEU A 32 -13.42 8.01 -13.62
N GLU A 33 -14.08 9.17 -13.60
CA GLU A 33 -13.47 10.42 -14.06
C GLU A 33 -12.52 11.03 -13.04
N TYR A 34 -12.79 10.85 -11.74
CA TYR A 34 -12.08 11.52 -10.65
C TYR A 34 -11.41 10.56 -9.67
N ILE A 35 -12.18 9.67 -9.03
CA ILE A 35 -11.66 8.83 -7.94
C ILE A 35 -10.61 7.85 -8.45
N ASP A 36 -10.89 7.13 -9.53
CA ASP A 36 -10.00 6.12 -10.10
C ASP A 36 -8.62 6.72 -10.41
N LYS A 37 -8.57 7.79 -11.20
CA LYS A 37 -7.30 8.47 -11.56
C LYS A 37 -6.46 8.84 -10.34
N LYS A 38 -7.09 9.38 -9.28
CA LYS A 38 -6.38 9.77 -8.06
C LYS A 38 -5.91 8.55 -7.26
N LEU A 39 -6.77 7.54 -7.13
CA LEU A 39 -6.47 6.31 -6.40
C LEU A 39 -5.36 5.52 -7.08
N THR A 40 -5.47 5.28 -8.39
CA THR A 40 -4.45 4.60 -9.19
C THR A 40 -3.10 5.31 -9.09
N TRP A 41 -3.08 6.64 -9.24
CA TRP A 41 -1.85 7.42 -9.14
C TRP A 41 -1.24 7.36 -7.74
N LEU A 42 -2.05 7.46 -6.69
CA LEU A 42 -1.59 7.33 -5.31
C LEU A 42 -1.00 5.94 -5.06
N CYS A 43 -1.73 4.87 -5.40
CA CYS A 43 -1.27 3.50 -5.22
C CYS A 43 0.05 3.23 -5.96
N TYR A 44 0.15 3.68 -7.21
CA TYR A 44 1.36 3.53 -8.02
C TYR A 44 2.54 4.29 -7.42
N THR A 45 2.34 5.55 -7.03
CA THR A 45 3.39 6.39 -6.42
C THR A 45 3.86 5.81 -5.10
N CYS A 46 2.94 5.38 -4.23
CA CYS A 46 3.26 4.71 -2.97
C CYS A 46 4.04 3.42 -3.19
N MET A 47 3.60 2.58 -4.15
CA MET A 47 4.30 1.34 -4.47
C MET A 47 5.74 1.60 -4.89
N ILE A 48 5.98 2.53 -5.81
CA ILE A 48 7.34 2.84 -6.29
C ILE A 48 8.19 3.48 -5.19
N ALA A 49 7.67 4.52 -4.53
CA ALA A 49 8.42 5.25 -3.53
C ALA A 49 8.83 4.35 -2.35
N PHE A 50 7.90 3.54 -1.83
CA PHE A 50 8.21 2.64 -0.73
C PHE A 50 9.10 1.48 -1.18
N SER A 51 8.92 0.93 -2.39
CA SER A 51 9.82 -0.14 -2.88
C SER A 51 11.24 0.37 -3.08
N ALA A 52 11.41 1.57 -3.62
CA ALA A 52 12.72 2.20 -3.79
C ALA A 52 13.38 2.48 -2.43
N PHE A 53 12.62 2.99 -1.47
CA PHE A 53 13.12 3.25 -0.12
C PHE A 53 13.49 1.96 0.62
N TRP A 54 12.69 0.90 0.48
CA TRP A 54 12.99 -0.43 1.02
C TRP A 54 14.30 -0.98 0.47
N TYR A 55 14.48 -0.92 -0.85
CA TYR A 55 15.71 -1.35 -1.49
C TYR A 55 16.92 -0.53 -1.03
N GLY A 56 16.76 0.79 -0.89
CA GLY A 56 17.81 1.66 -0.33
C GLY A 56 18.22 1.26 1.09
N LEU A 57 17.26 0.99 1.97
CA LEU A 57 17.55 0.50 3.32
C LEU A 57 18.26 -0.85 3.31
N TYR A 58 17.83 -1.77 2.45
CA TYR A 58 18.48 -3.07 2.27
C TYR A 58 19.95 -2.90 1.83
N ALA A 59 20.22 -2.05 0.83
CA ALA A 59 21.56 -1.79 0.36
C ALA A 59 22.45 -1.15 1.43
N CYS A 60 21.93 -0.16 2.18
CA CYS A 60 22.65 0.46 3.29
C CYS A 60 22.99 -0.54 4.40
N ARG A 61 22.03 -1.40 4.79
CA ARG A 61 22.28 -2.46 5.78
C ARG A 61 23.36 -3.41 5.30
N SER A 62 23.24 -3.96 4.09
CA SER A 62 24.23 -4.90 3.54
C SER A 62 25.62 -4.27 3.46
N TYR A 63 25.72 -3.02 2.97
CA TYR A 63 27.00 -2.31 2.96
C TYR A 63 27.61 -2.17 4.34
N THR A 64 26.81 -1.81 5.35
CA THR A 64 27.27 -1.66 6.74
C THR A 64 27.78 -2.99 7.29
N VAL A 65 27.05 -4.08 7.08
CA VAL A 65 27.43 -5.42 7.56
C VAL A 65 28.69 -5.94 6.87
N ASP A 66 28.84 -5.68 5.57
CA ASP A 66 29.95 -6.22 4.78
C ASP A 66 31.25 -5.39 4.90
N ASN A 67 31.16 -4.10 5.24
CA ASN A 67 32.31 -3.18 5.19
C ASN A 67 32.68 -2.54 6.53
N ILE A 68 31.83 -2.65 7.56
CA ILE A 68 32.09 -2.08 8.89
C ILE A 68 32.21 -3.24 9.88
N ASP A 69 33.32 -3.26 10.61
CA ASP A 69 33.59 -4.27 11.62
C ASP A 69 32.76 -3.97 12.88
N LEU A 70 31.52 -4.45 12.89
CA LEU A 70 30.56 -4.24 13.96
C LEU A 70 30.73 -5.30 15.05
N ILE A 71 30.75 -4.89 16.32
CA ILE A 71 30.63 -5.83 17.43
C ILE A 71 29.23 -6.45 17.46
N SER A 72 29.10 -7.65 18.01
CA SER A 72 27.86 -8.45 17.99
C SER A 72 26.62 -7.70 18.50
N GLU A 73 26.78 -6.87 19.53
CA GLU A 73 25.70 -6.05 20.08
C GLU A 73 25.22 -4.99 19.07
N GLN A 74 26.14 -4.30 18.39
CA GLN A 74 25.81 -3.31 17.36
C GLN A 74 25.11 -3.95 16.15
N LEU A 75 25.55 -5.13 15.73
CA LEU A 75 24.90 -5.88 14.66
C LEU A 75 23.47 -6.26 15.05
N THR A 76 23.26 -6.72 16.28
CA THR A 76 21.93 -7.09 16.81
C THR A 76 21.00 -5.88 16.84
N HIS A 77 21.50 -4.71 17.27
CA HIS A 77 20.72 -3.47 17.27
C HIS A 77 20.37 -3.01 15.85
N LEU A 78 21.34 -3.04 14.93
CA LEU A 78 21.14 -2.70 13.52
C LEU A 78 20.04 -3.58 12.90
N ASP A 79 20.11 -4.89 13.10
CA ASP A 79 19.14 -5.83 12.55
C ASP A 79 17.76 -5.67 13.15
N LYS A 80 17.67 -5.37 14.45
CA LYS A 80 16.40 -5.11 15.11
C LYS A 80 15.70 -3.88 14.51
N GLU A 81 16.40 -2.77 14.36
CA GLU A 81 15.84 -1.53 13.80
C GLU A 81 15.52 -1.69 12.32
N TYR A 82 16.42 -2.31 11.54
CA TYR A 82 16.17 -2.62 10.13
C TYR A 82 14.91 -3.46 9.94
N ASN A 83 14.75 -4.54 10.71
CA ASN A 83 13.59 -5.42 10.62
C ASN A 83 12.31 -4.72 11.08
N TYR A 84 12.39 -3.87 12.10
CA TYR A 84 11.26 -3.05 12.54
C TYR A 84 10.77 -2.16 11.40
N VAL A 85 11.64 -1.31 10.84
CA VAL A 85 11.27 -0.38 9.75
C VAL A 85 10.82 -1.13 8.50
N THR A 86 11.55 -2.17 8.10
CA THR A 86 11.24 -3.01 6.94
C THR A 86 9.85 -3.64 7.04
N SER A 87 9.46 -4.12 8.21
CA SER A 87 8.14 -4.73 8.42
C SER A 87 7.00 -3.76 8.12
N TYR A 88 7.10 -2.50 8.58
CA TYR A 88 6.09 -1.48 8.27
C TYR A 88 6.10 -1.11 6.80
N LEU A 89 7.29 -0.99 6.19
CA LEU A 89 7.40 -0.63 4.79
C LEU A 89 6.79 -1.69 3.86
N LEU A 90 7.04 -2.96 4.15
CA LEU A 90 6.45 -4.08 3.40
C LEU A 90 4.93 -4.09 3.53
N VAL A 91 4.37 -3.78 4.71
CA VAL A 91 2.91 -3.65 4.88
C VAL A 91 2.34 -2.53 4.01
N LEU A 92 3.02 -1.39 3.89
CA LEU A 92 2.60 -0.29 3.02
C LEU A 92 2.66 -0.67 1.54
N ILE A 93 3.72 -1.37 1.12
CA ILE A 93 3.87 -1.88 -0.25
C ILE A 93 2.74 -2.85 -0.57
N ILE A 94 2.52 -3.87 0.28
CA ILE A 94 1.46 -4.87 0.09
C ILE A 94 0.08 -4.21 0.03
N THR A 95 -0.22 -3.30 0.97
CA THR A 95 -1.50 -2.58 1.00
C THR A 95 -1.70 -1.73 -0.26
N SER A 96 -0.64 -1.11 -0.78
CA SER A 96 -0.70 -0.35 -2.03
C SER A 96 -1.00 -1.25 -3.23
N CYS A 97 -0.37 -2.42 -3.31
CA CYS A 97 -0.65 -3.42 -4.35
C CYS A 97 -2.10 -3.95 -4.28
N LEU A 98 -2.58 -4.26 -3.07
CA LEU A 98 -3.97 -4.70 -2.85
C LEU A 98 -4.98 -3.62 -3.24
N SER A 99 -4.70 -2.35 -2.90
CA SER A 99 -5.54 -1.21 -3.24
C SER A 99 -5.59 -0.96 -4.76
N PHE A 100 -4.48 -1.17 -5.45
CA PHE A 100 -4.42 -1.09 -6.91
C PHE A 100 -5.20 -2.22 -7.58
N ALA A 101 -5.06 -3.46 -7.09
CA ALA A 101 -5.86 -4.58 -7.59
C ALA A 101 -7.37 -4.35 -7.35
N ALA A 102 -7.72 -3.81 -6.18
CA ALA A 102 -9.09 -3.44 -5.85
C ALA A 102 -9.66 -2.37 -6.79
N SER A 103 -8.87 -1.35 -7.16
CA SER A 103 -9.35 -0.30 -8.07
C SER A 103 -9.73 -0.88 -9.43
N ILE A 104 -9.01 -1.89 -9.93
CA ILE A 104 -9.38 -2.57 -11.19
C ILE A 104 -10.78 -3.21 -11.09
N LEU A 105 -11.09 -3.86 -9.95
CA LEU A 105 -12.42 -4.43 -9.72
C LEU A 105 -13.50 -3.35 -9.66
N PHE A 106 -13.22 -2.22 -9.01
CA PHE A 106 -14.16 -1.11 -8.91
C PHE A 106 -14.41 -0.42 -10.26
N ILE A 107 -13.38 -0.31 -11.12
CA ILE A 107 -13.53 0.14 -12.50
C ILE A 107 -14.50 -0.77 -13.27
N ASP A 108 -14.36 -2.10 -13.14
CA ASP A 108 -15.27 -3.05 -13.80
C ASP A 108 -16.72 -2.87 -13.32
N VAL A 109 -16.93 -2.77 -12.00
CA VAL A 109 -18.24 -2.51 -11.40
C VAL A 109 -18.84 -1.20 -11.93
N ALA A 110 -18.07 -0.12 -11.92
CA ALA A 110 -18.52 1.19 -12.37
C ALA A 110 -18.88 1.19 -13.86
N ARG A 111 -18.05 0.59 -14.71
CA ARG A 111 -18.30 0.50 -16.16
C ARG A 111 -19.55 -0.32 -16.47
N ARG A 112 -19.75 -1.46 -15.81
CA ARG A 112 -20.98 -2.27 -15.97
C ARG A 112 -22.22 -1.51 -15.55
N LYS A 113 -22.16 -0.79 -14.43
CA LYS A 113 -23.27 0.04 -13.97
C LYS A 113 -23.57 1.17 -14.94
N GLN A 114 -22.55 1.85 -15.44
CA GLN A 114 -22.70 2.93 -16.42
C GLN A 114 -23.34 2.43 -17.72
N ALA A 115 -22.95 1.25 -18.21
CA ALA A 115 -23.55 0.66 -19.40
C ALA A 115 -25.04 0.34 -19.19
N HIS A 116 -25.42 -0.21 -18.04
CA HIS A 116 -26.82 -0.47 -17.70
C HIS A 116 -27.66 0.81 -17.55
N LEU A 117 -27.06 1.93 -17.13
CA LEU A 117 -27.78 3.21 -17.04
C LEU A 117 -27.96 3.90 -18.41
N ALA A 118 -27.18 3.49 -19.41
CA ALA A 118 -27.23 4.04 -20.78
C ALA A 118 -28.14 3.24 -21.73
N SER A 119 -28.61 2.06 -21.32
CA SER A 119 -29.60 1.22 -22.01
C SER A 119 -31.02 1.53 -21.57
#